data_AF-A0A955G469-F1
#
_entry.id   AF-A0A955G469-F1
#
_cell.length_a   1.000
_cell.length_b   1.000
_cell.length_c   1.000
_cell.angle_alpha   90.00
_cell.angle_beta   90.00
_cell.angle_gamma   90.00
#
_symmetry.space_group_name_H-M   'P 1'
#
loop_
_entity.id
_entity.type
_entity.pdbx_description
1 polymer ?
#
loop_
_entity_poly.entity_id
_entity_poly.type
_entity_poly.pdbx_seq_one_letter_code
_entity_poly.pdbx_strand_id
1 'polypeptide(L)' 'AYRDRRNKKRDLRALWITRINAAARENGTTYGVFISNLKKAGIELDRKVLAELAVSDPKAFAAIVKEVTK' A
#
# COMPACT_ATOMS: atom_id res chain seq x y z
N ALA A 1 -4.95 -20.11 -20.41
CA ALA A 1 -4.79 -18.83 -21.15
C ALA A 1 -5.72 -17.71 -20.65
N TYR A 2 -7.06 -17.82 -20.72
CA TYR A 2 -7.96 -16.72 -20.27
C TYR A 2 -8.00 -16.54 -18.74
N ARG A 3 -8.10 -17.65 -17.99
CA ARG A 3 -8.08 -17.68 -16.52
C ARG A 3 -6.80 -17.05 -15.95
N ASP A 4 -5.65 -17.41 -16.49
CA ASP A 4 -4.35 -17.01 -15.94
C ASP A 4 -4.11 -15.49 -16.05
N ARG A 5 -4.67 -14.83 -17.08
CA ARG A 5 -4.63 -13.37 -17.19
C ARG A 5 -5.42 -12.67 -16.08
N ARG A 6 -6.53 -13.26 -15.62
CA ARG A 6 -7.31 -12.74 -14.49
C ARG A 6 -6.59 -13.00 -13.17
N ASN A 7 -6.00 -14.20 -13.02
CA ASN A 7 -5.23 -14.58 -11.83
C ASN A 7 -4.02 -13.68 -11.64
N LYS A 8 -3.25 -13.41 -12.70
CA LYS A 8 -2.09 -12.50 -12.63
C LYS A 8 -2.42 -11.13 -12.02
N LYS A 9 -3.60 -10.57 -12.31
CA LYS A 9 -4.04 -9.30 -11.71
C LYS A 9 -4.30 -9.41 -10.20
N ARG A 10 -4.88 -10.54 -9.77
CA ARG A 10 -5.13 -10.84 -8.36
C ARG A 10 -3.82 -11.08 -7.60
N ASP A 11 -2.90 -11.84 -8.20
CA ASP A 11 -1.62 -12.19 -7.58
C ASP A 11 -0.73 -10.96 -7.39
N LEU A 12 -0.66 -10.08 -8.40
CA LEU A 12 0.04 -8.80 -8.28
C LEU A 12 -0.58 -7.90 -7.20
N ARG A 13 -1.91 -7.83 -7.13
CA ARG A 13 -2.59 -7.07 -6.08
C ARG A 13 -2.28 -7.63 -4.70
N ALA A 14 -2.27 -8.96 -4.55
CA ALA A 14 -1.90 -9.61 -3.30
C ALA A 14 -0.45 -9.26 -2.89
N LEU A 15 0.49 -9.32 -3.84
CA LEU A 15 1.87 -8.91 -3.61
C LEU A 15 2.00 -7.46 -3.14
N TRP A 16 1.29 -6.52 -3.78
CA TRP A 16 1.30 -5.12 -3.38
C TRP A 16 0.75 -4.91 -1.96
N ILE A 17 -0.33 -5.60 -1.60
CA ILE A 17 -0.89 -5.54 -0.24
C ILE A 17 0.14 -6.05 0.77
N THR A 18 0.82 -7.17 0.48
CA THR A 18 1.84 -7.71 1.37
C THR A 18 3.00 -6.74 1.58
N ARG A 19 3.49 -6.10 0.50
CA ARG A 19 4.56 -5.09 0.57
C ARG A 19 4.16 -3.87 1.40
N ILE A 20 2.96 -3.32 1.14
CA ILE A 20 2.43 -2.18 1.91
C ILE A 20 2.24 -2.56 3.38
N ASN A 21 1.76 -3.77 3.67
CA ASN A 21 1.55 -4.23 5.04
C ASN A 21 2.87 -4.34 5.83
N ALA A 22 3.95 -4.79 5.18
CA ALA A 22 5.28 -4.81 5.82
C ALA A 22 5.74 -3.39 6.18
N ALA A 23 5.73 -2.47 5.21
CA ALA A 23 6.14 -1.09 5.45
C ALA A 23 5.23 -0.34 6.43
N ALA A 24 3.91 -0.60 6.39
CA ALA A 24 2.96 -0.05 7.35
C ALA A 24 3.29 -0.50 8.78
N ARG A 25 3.62 -1.79 8.97
CA ARG A 25 4.00 -2.34 10.28
C ARG A 25 5.28 -1.73 10.83
N GLU A 26 6.27 -1.50 9.99
CA GLU A 26 7.50 -0.80 10.37
C GLU A 26 7.24 0.62 10.89
N ASN A 27 6.19 1.27 10.39
CA ASN A 27 5.74 2.59 10.82
C ASN A 27 4.66 2.54 11.93
N GLY A 28 4.45 1.39 12.57
CA GLY A 28 3.53 1.25 13.71
C GLY A 28 2.04 1.18 13.36
N THR A 29 1.70 0.98 12.09
CA THR A 29 0.31 0.89 11.60
C THR A 29 0.05 -0.44 10.88
N THR A 30 -1.20 -0.72 10.56
CA THR A 30 -1.59 -1.89 9.76
C THR A 30 -2.13 -1.43 8.42
N TYR A 31 -2.05 -2.28 7.40
CA TYR A 31 -2.62 -1.97 6.08
C TYR A 31 -4.08 -1.50 6.15
N GLY A 32 -4.91 -2.12 6.99
CA GLY A 32 -6.33 -1.76 7.11
C GLY A 32 -6.54 -0.34 7.65
N VAL A 33 -5.80 0.02 8.71
CA VAL A 33 -5.85 1.36 9.30
C VAL A 33 -5.28 2.40 8.32
N PHE A 34 -4.13 2.11 7.71
CA PHE A 34 -3.49 2.99 6.73
C PHE A 34 -4.42 3.30 5.54
N ILE A 35 -5.04 2.29 4.93
CA ILE A 35 -5.96 2.48 3.80
C ILE A 35 -7.25 3.21 4.23
N SER A 36 -7.76 2.93 5.43
CA SER A 36 -8.91 3.64 5.98
C SER A 36 -8.62 5.13 6.13
N ASN A 37 -7.46 5.44 6.70
CA ASN A 37 -7.04 6.82 6.92
C ASN A 37 -6.72 7.54 5.59
N LEU A 38 -6.09 6.86 4.61
CA LEU A 38 -5.89 7.40 3.26
C LEU A 38 -7.22 7.81 2.63
N LYS A 39 -8.25 6.96 2.76
CA LYS A 39 -9.60 7.27 2.25
C LYS A 39 -10.23 8.45 2.99
N LYS A 40 -10.04 8.56 4.31
CA LYS A 40 -10.52 9.70 5.10
C LYS A 40 -9.82 11.01 4.74
N ALA A 41 -8.53 10.94 4.41
CA ALA A 41 -7.73 12.08 3.96
C ALA A 41 -8.03 12.49 2.50
N GLY A 42 -8.86 11.75 1.77
CA GLY A 42 -9.16 12.03 0.36
C GLY A 42 -8.01 11.70 -0.60
N ILE A 43 -7.02 10.93 -0.16
CA ILE A 43 -5.84 10.58 -0.96
C ILE A 43 -6.12 9.29 -1.74
N GLU A 44 -6.41 9.44 -3.03
CA GLU A 44 -6.63 8.31 -3.95
C GLU A 44 -5.32 7.81 -4.56
N LEU A 45 -4.49 7.16 -3.73
CA LEU A 45 -3.25 6.53 -4.19
C LEU A 45 -3.44 5.06 -4.57
N ASP A 46 -2.84 4.69 -5.70
CA ASP A 46 -2.87 3.34 -6.22
C ASP A 46 -1.94 2.41 -5.43
N ARG A 47 -2.40 1.17 -5.20
CA ARG A 47 -1.64 0.16 -4.43
C ARG A 47 -0.32 -0.24 -5.09
N LYS A 48 -0.28 -0.19 -6.42
CA LYS A 48 0.96 -0.46 -7.17
C LYS A 48 2.02 0.58 -6.81
N VAL A 49 1.66 1.86 -6.90
CA VAL A 49 2.55 2.99 -6.63
C VAL A 49 2.96 3.00 -5.16
N LEU A 50 2.01 2.79 -4.24
CA LEU A 50 2.30 2.68 -2.81
C LEU A 50 3.27 1.53 -2.49
N ALA A 51 3.11 0.37 -3.13
CA ALA A 51 3.99 -0.77 -2.91
C ALA A 51 5.39 -0.56 -3.51
N GLU A 52 5.50 0.21 -4.59
CA GLU A 52 6.78 0.58 -5.19
C GLU A 52 7.47 1.67 -4.36
N LEU A 53 6.73 2.66 -3.89
CA LEU A 53 7.22 3.72 -3.00
C LEU A 53 7.73 3.14 -1.69
N ALA A 54 7.00 2.19 -1.10
CA ALA A 54 7.41 1.50 0.13
C ALA A 54 8.77 0.79 0.00
N VAL A 55 9.13 0.34 -1.20
CA VAL A 55 10.41 -0.37 -1.45
C VAL A 55 11.51 0.59 -1.92
N SER A 56 11.18 1.54 -2.79
CA SER A 56 12.15 2.46 -3.38
C SER A 56 12.56 3.59 -2.44
N ASP A 57 11.61 4.13 -1.66
CA ASP A 57 11.88 5.19 -0.70
C ASP A 57 11.04 5.00 0.59
N PRO A 58 11.59 4.29 1.59
CA PRO A 58 10.96 4.12 2.88
C PRO A 58 10.70 5.44 3.62
N LYS A 59 11.50 6.49 3.38
CA LYS A 59 11.33 7.79 4.04
C LYS A 59 10.11 8.52 3.49
N ALA A 60 9.91 8.50 2.17
CA ALA A 60 8.71 9.05 1.55
C ALA A 60 7.45 8.32 2.01
N PHE A 61 7.50 6.98 2.10
CA PHE A 61 6.37 6.20 2.63
C PHE A 61 6.06 6.56 4.09
N ALA A 62 7.07 6.69 4.94
CA ALA A 62 6.89 7.11 6.34
C ALA A 62 6.27 8.51 6.47
N ALA A 63 6.66 9.45 5.59
CA ALA A 63 6.06 10.78 5.55
C ALA A 63 4.55 10.73 5.26
N ILE A 64 4.13 9.92 4.26
CA ILE A 64 2.72 9.71 3.94
C ILE A 64 1.98 9.07 5.12
N VAL A 65 2.55 8.04 5.73
CA VAL A 65 1.94 7.38 6.89
C VAL A 65 1.71 8.39 8.02
N LYS A 66 2.69 9.27 8.27
CA LYS A 66 2.61 10.31 9.30
C LYS A 66 1.57 11.38 8.97
N GLU A 67 1.48 11.81 7.71
CA GLU A 67 0.48 12.77 7.26
C GLU A 67 -0.95 12.22 7.42
N VAL A 68 -1.12 10.94 7.15
CA VAL A 68 -2.41 10.24 7.17
C VAL A 68 -2.84 9.82 8.59
N THR A 69 -1.90 9.70 9.53
CA THR A 69 -2.16 9.32 10.94
C THR A 69 -2.42 10.53 11.84
N LYS A 70 -2.32 11.75 11.31
CA LYS A 70 -2.68 12.98 12.04
C LYS A 70 -4.15 13.04 12.43
#